data_AF-X1AWC0-F1
#
_entry.id   AF-X1AWC0-F1
#
_cell.length_a   1.000
_cell.length_b   1.000
_cell.length_c   1.000
_cell.angle_alpha   90.00
_cell.angle_beta   90.00
_cell.angle_gamma   90.00
#
_symmetry.space_group_name_H-M   'P 1'
#
loop_
_entity.id
_entity.type
_entity.pdbx_description
1 polymer ?
#
loop_
_entity_poly.entity_id
_entity_poly.type
_entity_poly.pdbx_seq_one_letter_code
_entity_poly.pdbx_strand_id
1 'polypeptide(L)'
;IFFVSSVGDSSANLIGITLGRHKIRGGKKSYEGLIGGILFSFLSGILFLFLIFQFFPNLISPQKILFISLTVALIIGIIDYLDLPIDDNLSFPIISSIIIYLLL
;
A
#
# COMPACT_ATOMS: atom_id res chain seq x y z
N ILE A 1 6.05 -1.96 5.86
CA ILE A 1 5.25 -2.35 4.66
C ILE A 1 4.03 -3.16 5.07
N PHE A 2 4.16 -4.26 5.82
CA PHE A 2 3.02 -5.05 6.32
C PHE A 2 1.86 -4.20 6.89
N PHE A 3 2.16 -3.30 7.83
CA PHE A 3 1.14 -2.41 8.39
C PHE A 3 0.41 -1.59 7.31
N VAL A 4 1.17 -1.05 6.36
CA VAL A 4 0.65 -0.21 5.29
C VAL A 4 -0.23 -1.02 4.32
N SER A 5 0.23 -2.22 3.93
CA SER A 5 -0.53 -3.10 3.05
C SER A 5 -1.80 -3.65 3.69
N SER A 6 -1.79 -4.00 4.98
CA SER A 6 -3.00 -4.46 5.69
C SER A 6 -4.05 -3.35 5.80
N VAL A 7 -3.63 -2.10 6.06
CA VAL A 7 -4.55 -0.95 6.06
C VAL A 7 -5.07 -0.69 4.65
N GLY A 8 -4.20 -0.76 3.64
CA GLY A 8 -4.55 -0.61 2.23
C GLY A 8 -5.62 -1.60 1.78
N ASP A 9 -5.37 -2.89 1.99
CA ASP A 9 -6.27 -3.99 1.62
C ASP A 9 -7.61 -3.90 2.34
N SER A 10 -7.60 -3.67 3.66
CA SER A 10 -8.84 -3.51 4.44
C SER A 10 -9.66 -2.32 3.92
N SER A 11 -9.01 -1.21 3.60
CA SER A 11 -9.67 -0.01 3.09
C SER A 11 -10.19 -0.23 1.66
N ALA A 12 -9.42 -0.90 0.81
CA ALA A 12 -9.83 -1.23 -0.55
C ALA A 12 -11.06 -2.14 -0.56
N ASN A 13 -11.10 -3.13 0.32
CA ASN A 13 -12.24 -4.02 0.49
C ASN A 13 -13.48 -3.28 1.01
N LEU A 14 -13.33 -2.46 2.07
CA LEU A 14 -14.45 -1.67 2.60
C LEU A 14 -15.01 -0.73 1.53
N ILE A 15 -14.15 0.06 0.89
CA ILE A 15 -14.56 1.03 -0.14
C ILE A 15 -15.12 0.30 -1.37
N GLY A 16 -14.54 -0.84 -1.76
CA GLY A 16 -15.01 -1.64 -2.87
C GLY A 16 -16.39 -2.26 -2.65
N ILE A 17 -16.72 -2.62 -1.40
CA ILE A 17 -18.05 -3.10 -1.02
C ILE A 17 -19.07 -1.95 -0.98
N THR A 18 -18.70 -0.80 -0.39
CA THR A 18 -19.65 0.30 -0.17
C THR A 18 -19.85 1.20 -1.38
N LEU A 19 -18.79 1.46 -2.16
CA LEU A 19 -18.75 2.46 -3.22
C LEU A 19 -18.29 1.88 -4.58
N GLY A 20 -17.88 0.62 -4.64
CA GLY A 20 -17.27 0.01 -5.83
C GLY A 20 -18.25 -0.26 -6.97
N ARG A 21 -18.46 0.75 -7.82
CA ARG A 21 -19.33 0.68 -9.01
C ARG A 21 -18.57 0.21 -10.24
N HIS A 22 -17.33 0.65 -10.44
CA HIS A 22 -16.55 0.33 -11.63
C HIS A 22 -15.64 -0.88 -11.36
N LYS A 23 -16.07 -2.06 -11.83
CA LYS A 23 -15.31 -3.31 -11.63
C LYS A 23 -14.07 -3.38 -12.51
N ILE A 24 -12.97 -3.83 -11.92
CA ILE A 24 -11.71 -4.08 -12.63
C ILE A 24 -11.84 -5.41 -13.35
N ARG A 25 -11.67 -5.41 -14.68
CA ARG A 25 -11.70 -6.62 -15.54
C ARG A 25 -12.96 -7.50 -15.36
N GLY A 26 -14.09 -6.91 -14.97
CA GLY A 26 -15.33 -7.64 -14.68
C GLY A 26 -15.27 -8.53 -13.43
N GLY A 27 -14.23 -8.38 -12.60
CA GLY A 27 -14.01 -9.15 -11.39
C GLY A 27 -14.68 -8.55 -10.15
N LYS A 28 -14.24 -9.02 -8.97
CA LYS A 28 -14.76 -8.58 -7.67
C LYS A 28 -14.17 -7.23 -7.22
N LYS A 29 -12.92 -6.95 -7.61
CA LYS A 29 -12.21 -5.69 -7.31
C LYS A 29 -12.81 -4.52 -8.10
N SER A 30 -12.71 -3.30 -7.55
CA SER A 30 -13.25 -2.08 -8.15
C SER A 30 -12.21 -0.97 -8.18
N TYR A 31 -12.30 -0.06 -9.14
CA TYR A 31 -11.41 1.10 -9.24
C TYR A 31 -11.54 2.01 -8.03
N GLU A 32 -12.74 2.15 -7.46
CA GLU A 32 -12.96 2.93 -6.23
C GLU A 32 -12.27 2.28 -5.03
N GLY A 33 -12.38 0.95 -4.89
CA GLY A 33 -11.65 0.18 -3.88
C GLY A 33 -10.14 0.37 -4.04
N LEU A 34 -9.60 0.23 -5.25
CA LEU A 34 -8.18 0.41 -5.55
C LEU A 34 -7.68 1.82 -5.17
N ILE A 35 -8.38 2.86 -5.61
CA ILE A 35 -8.03 4.25 -5.28
C ILE A 35 -8.09 4.48 -3.77
N GLY A 36 -9.11 3.93 -3.12
CA GLY A 36 -9.26 3.93 -1.67
C GLY A 36 -8.07 3.27 -0.96
N GLY A 37 -7.71 2.06 -1.38
CA GLY A 37 -6.57 1.32 -0.83
C GLY A 37 -5.26 2.07 -0.99
N ILE A 38 -5.00 2.67 -2.16
CA ILE A 38 -3.81 3.48 -2.41
C ILE A 38 -3.80 4.70 -1.46
N LEU A 39 -4.92 5.41 -1.34
CA LEU A 39 -5.01 6.60 -0.50
C LEU A 39 -4.79 6.29 0.98
N PHE A 40 -5.43 5.25 1.50
CA PHE A 40 -5.25 4.83 2.90
C PHE A 40 -3.88 4.21 3.16
N SER A 41 -3.28 3.52 2.18
CA SER A 41 -1.87 3.09 2.25
C SER A 41 -0.92 4.29 2.32
N PHE A 42 -1.18 5.33 1.52
CA PHE A 42 -0.35 6.53 1.52
C PHE A 42 -0.41 7.24 2.89
N LEU A 43 -1.62 7.46 3.41
CA LEU A 43 -1.84 8.09 4.72
C LEU A 43 -1.23 7.28 5.86
N SER A 44 -1.46 5.96 5.89
CA SER A 44 -0.90 5.09 6.93
C SER A 44 0.62 4.97 6.81
N GLY A 45 1.16 5.00 5.60
CA GLY A 45 2.60 5.10 5.32
C GLY A 45 3.22 6.38 5.86
N ILE A 46 2.59 7.55 5.64
CA ILE A 46 3.08 8.82 6.20
C ILE A 46 3.09 8.74 7.73
N LEU A 47 1.99 8.30 8.33
CA LEU A 47 1.83 8.24 9.78
C LEU A 47 2.88 7.30 10.40
N PHE A 48 3.09 6.13 9.80
CA PHE A 48 4.09 5.16 10.24
C PHE A 48 5.53 5.70 10.13
N LEU A 49 5.89 6.30 8.99
CA LEU A 49 7.23 6.86 8.80
C LEU A 49 7.49 8.10 9.66
N PHE A 50 6.46 8.91 9.92
CA PHE A 50 6.55 10.05 10.82
C PHE A 50 6.78 9.60 12.27
N LEU A 51 6.10 8.53 12.71
CA LEU A 51 6.37 7.91 14.01
C LEU A 51 7.82 7.40 14.09
N ILE A 52 8.31 6.71 13.05
CA ILE A 52 9.71 6.25 13.00
C ILE A 52 10.67 7.42 13.11
N PHE A 53 10.45 8.51 12.37
CA PHE A 53 11.29 9.70 12.43
C PHE A 53 11.35 10.30 13.85
N GLN A 54 10.23 10.32 14.58
CA GLN A 54 10.17 10.85 15.94
C GLN A 54 11.04 10.04 16.92
N PHE A 55 11.12 8.71 16.76
CA PHE A 55 11.94 7.85 17.62
C PHE A 55 13.38 7.68 17.12
N PHE A 56 13.60 7.79 15.81
CA PHE A 56 14.88 7.55 15.13
C PHE A 56 15.15 8.63 14.06
N PRO A 57 15.43 9.89 14.46
CA PRO A 57 15.51 11.02 13.53
C PRO A 57 16.67 10.92 12.53
N ASN A 58 17.70 10.13 12.84
CA ASN A 58 18.85 9.91 11.96
C ASN A 58 18.58 8.86 10.86
N LEU A 59 17.51 8.07 10.99
CA LEU A 59 17.23 6.94 10.08
C LEU A 59 16.56 7.41 8.78
N ILE A 60 15.69 8.43 8.87
CA ILE A 60 14.85 8.89 7.75
C ILE A 60 14.83 10.41 7.72
N SER A 61 15.12 11.00 6.55
CA SER A 61 14.94 12.44 6.34
C SER A 61 13.45 12.77 6.20
N PRO A 62 12.91 13.79 6.90
CA PRO A 62 11.51 14.21 6.79
C PRO A 62 11.04 14.48 5.37
N GLN A 63 11.93 15.04 4.53
CA GLN A 63 11.63 15.34 3.13
C GLN A 63 11.35 14.09 2.30
N LYS A 64 11.91 12.94 2.70
CA LYS A 64 11.73 11.66 2.00
C LYS A 64 10.46 10.92 2.43
N ILE A 65 9.83 11.28 3.54
CA ILE A 65 8.65 10.58 4.08
C ILE A 65 7.54 10.52 3.03
N LEU A 66 7.14 11.67 2.50
CA LEU A 66 6.07 11.75 1.48
C LEU A 66 6.41 10.91 0.24
N PHE A 67 7.66 10.98 -0.23
CA PHE A 67 8.09 10.25 -1.42
C PHE A 67 8.05 8.74 -1.19
N ILE A 68 8.63 8.24 -0.08
CA ILE A 68 8.65 6.82 0.26
C ILE A 68 7.22 6.30 0.47
N SER A 69 6.37 7.03 1.19
CA SER A 69 4.98 6.64 1.41
C SER A 69 4.21 6.54 0.09
N LEU A 70 4.42 7.49 -0.83
CA LEU A 70 3.77 7.47 -2.15
C LEU A 70 4.24 6.28 -2.97
N THR A 71 5.55 6.02 -3.01
CA THR A 71 6.11 4.87 -3.73
C THR A 71 5.55 3.55 -3.19
N VAL A 72 5.52 3.36 -1.88
CA VAL A 72 4.97 2.15 -1.26
C VAL A 72 3.49 1.99 -1.56
N ALA A 73 2.69 3.05 -1.46
CA ALA A 73 1.27 3.02 -1.75
C ALA A 73 0.97 2.67 -3.22
N LEU A 74 1.76 3.21 -4.16
CA LEU A 74 1.64 2.88 -5.58
C LEU A 74 2.04 1.43 -5.86
N ILE A 75 3.10 0.92 -5.24
CA ILE A 75 3.50 -0.50 -5.39
C ILE A 75 2.37 -1.42 -4.91
N ILE A 76 1.80 -1.13 -3.74
CA ILE A 76 0.66 -1.90 -3.19
C ILE A 76 -0.52 -1.84 -4.16
N GLY A 77 -0.87 -0.65 -4.65
CA GLY A 77 -1.95 -0.48 -5.64
C GLY A 77 -1.68 -1.24 -6.94
N ILE A 78 -0.46 -1.24 -7.45
CA ILE A 78 -0.11 -2.01 -8.66
C ILE A 78 -0.28 -3.51 -8.42
N ILE A 79 0.23 -4.02 -7.29
CA ILE A 79 0.09 -5.44 -6.94
C ILE A 79 -1.40 -5.81 -6.79
N ASP A 80 -2.19 -4.96 -6.12
CA ASP A 80 -3.62 -5.16 -5.93
C ASP A 80 -4.39 -5.13 -7.28
N TYR A 81 -4.01 -4.23 -8.19
CA TYR A 81 -4.56 -4.15 -9.55
C TYR A 81 -4.20 -5.36 -10.42
N LEU A 82 -3.01 -5.93 -10.24
CA LEU A 82 -2.58 -7.10 -11.00
C LEU A 82 -3.40 -8.34 -10.65
N ASP A 83 -3.98 -8.39 -9.45
CA ASP A 83 -4.80 -9.50 -8.95
C ASP A 83 -4.04 -10.83 -9.10
N LEU A 84 -2.83 -10.86 -8.54
CA LEU A 84 -1.95 -12.02 -8.64
C LEU A 84 -2.64 -13.25 -8.01
N PRO A 85 -2.45 -14.46 -8.56
CA PRO A 85 -3.06 -15.69 -8.02
C PRO A 85 -2.48 -16.12 -6.65
N ILE A 86 -1.58 -15.33 -6.09
CA ILE A 86 -0.93 -15.54 -4.80
C ILE A 86 -1.66 -14.64 -3.79
N ASP A 87 -2.01 -15.19 -2.62
CA ASP A 87 -2.67 -14.45 -1.54
C ASP A 87 -1.98 -13.09 -1.29
N ASP A 88 -2.77 -12.02 -1.27
CA ASP A 88 -2.31 -10.64 -1.10
C ASP A 88 -1.45 -10.49 0.18
N ASN A 89 -1.74 -11.28 1.22
CA ASN A 89 -0.97 -11.33 2.47
C ASN A 89 0.44 -11.96 2.33
N LEU A 90 0.71 -12.69 1.25
CA LEU A 90 2.01 -13.26 0.89
C LEU A 90 2.70 -12.44 -0.22
N SER A 91 1.93 -11.90 -1.16
CA SER A 91 2.43 -11.11 -2.28
C SER A 91 3.11 -9.82 -1.83
N PHE A 92 2.47 -9.02 -0.97
CA PHE A 92 3.03 -7.73 -0.54
C PHE A 92 4.35 -7.86 0.23
N PRO A 93 4.50 -8.78 1.21
CA PRO A 93 5.74 -8.94 1.96
C PRO A 93 6.90 -9.46 1.12
N ILE A 94 6.65 -10.44 0.24
CA ILE A 94 7.69 -11.06 -0.57
C ILE A 94 8.24 -10.04 -1.57
N ILE A 95 7.36 -9.38 -2.34
CA ILE A 95 7.78 -8.41 -3.37
C ILE A 95 8.51 -7.22 -2.73
N SER A 96 7.98 -6.70 -1.63
CA SER A 96 8.60 -5.54 -0.97
C SER A 96 9.94 -5.88 -0.30
N SER A 97 10.10 -7.08 0.26
CA SER A 97 11.37 -7.54 0.83
C SER A 97 12.43 -7.75 -0.25
N ILE A 98 12.06 -8.29 -1.42
CA ILE A 98 12.97 -8.45 -2.56
C ILE A 98 13.43 -7.07 -3.07
N ILE A 99 12.52 -6.11 -3.20
CA ILE A 99 12.86 -4.75 -3.66
C ILE A 99 13.83 -4.07 -2.69
N ILE A 100 13.58 -4.20 -1.37
CA ILE A 100 14.48 -3.63 -0.35
C ILE A 100 15.85 -4.32 -0.37
N TYR A 101 15.88 -5.65 -0.51
CA TYR A 101 17.14 -6.41 -0.60
C TYR A 101 17.97 -6.01 -1.82
N LEU A 102 17.35 -5.78 -2.98
CA LEU A 102 18.05 -5.35 -4.19
C LEU A 102 18.56 -3.89 -4.13
N LEU A 103 18.05 -3.09 -3.20
CA LEU A 103 18.43 -1.69 -2.99
C LEU A 103 19.51 -1.50 -1.90
N LEU A 104 19.85 -2.57 -1.16
CA LEU A 104 20.88 -2.61 -0.11
C LEU A 104 22.14 -3.29 -0.62
#